data_AF-A0A6A5AX51-F1
#
_entry.id   AF-A0A6A5AX51-F1
#
_cell.length_a   1.000
_cell.length_b   1.000
_cell.length_c   1.000
_cell.angle_alpha   90.00
_cell.angle_beta   90.00
_cell.angle_gamma   90.00
#
_symmetry.space_group_name_H-M   'P 1'
#
loop_
_entity.id
_entity.type
_entity.pdbx_description
1 polymer ?
#
loop_
_entity_poly.entity_id
_entity_poly.type
_entity_poly.pdbx_seq_one_letter_code
_entity_poly.pdbx_strand_id
1 'polypeptide(L)'
;MTSNTRLFHTITPKGKFVNLLQGHFIEADRFIMVMRQVEHDETFLCHPLQKQQHDMTWCVFTVSSGGTEVRQISPTHILLRLVSHVSHIFRPATGFVSVDEFAALRGIDVTGIEDGQKDEYVRREMIRREHASFLPWRQRFMDLMHQSATN
;
A
#
# COMPACT_ATOMS: atom_id res chain seq x y z
N MET A 1 -11.27 -2.87 24.89
CA MET A 1 -11.38 -2.38 23.50
C MET A 1 -10.01 -2.47 22.85
N THR A 2 -9.86 -3.25 21.79
CA THR A 2 -8.62 -3.27 21.00
C THR A 2 -8.59 -2.02 20.13
N SER A 3 -7.52 -1.23 20.18
CA SER A 3 -7.37 -0.07 19.29
C SER A 3 -7.47 -0.52 17.84
N ASN A 4 -8.39 0.08 17.09
CA ASN A 4 -8.57 -0.19 15.66
C ASN A 4 -7.50 0.51 14.79
N THR A 5 -6.67 1.35 15.41
CA THR A 5 -5.63 2.14 14.76
C THR A 5 -4.27 1.76 15.30
N ARG A 6 -3.29 1.60 14.40
CA ARG A 6 -1.89 1.30 14.71
C ARG A 6 -0.97 2.21 13.89
N LEU A 7 0.04 2.76 14.54
CA LEU A 7 1.11 3.51 13.89
C LEU A 7 2.33 2.58 13.73
N PHE A 8 2.87 2.53 12.51
CA PHE A 8 4.10 1.82 12.20
C PHE A 8 5.17 2.82 11.77
N HIS A 9 6.32 2.77 12.41
CA HIS A 9 7.46 3.61 12.09
C HIS A 9 8.65 2.72 11.71
N THR A 10 9.20 2.94 10.51
CA THR A 10 10.37 2.19 10.05
C THR A 10 11.13 2.91 8.93
N ILE A 11 12.38 2.52 8.73
CA ILE A 11 13.18 2.89 7.56
C ILE A 11 13.36 1.62 6.74
N THR A 12 12.88 1.64 5.49
CA THR A 12 13.06 0.50 4.59
C THR A 12 14.55 0.26 4.30
N PRO A 13 14.96 -0.95 3.88
CA PRO A 13 16.34 -1.23 3.50
C PRO A 13 16.89 -0.30 2.39
N LYS A 14 16.00 0.31 1.60
CA LYS A 14 16.36 1.27 0.53
C LYS A 14 16.36 2.74 1.00
N GLY A 15 16.28 2.98 2.30
CA GLY A 15 16.35 4.31 2.91
C GLY A 15 15.10 5.18 2.75
N LYS A 16 13.96 4.59 2.39
CA LYS A 16 12.66 5.28 2.47
C LYS A 16 12.16 5.27 3.91
N PHE A 17 11.89 6.44 4.44
CA PHE A 17 11.21 6.62 5.72
C PHE A 17 9.72 6.31 5.57
N VAL A 18 9.18 5.49 6.45
CA VAL A 18 7.78 5.05 6.44
C VAL A 18 7.20 5.28 7.82
N ASN A 19 6.25 6.22 7.87
CA ASN A 19 5.42 6.47 9.04
C ASN A 19 3.96 6.19 8.65
N LEU A 20 3.51 4.96 8.86
CA LEU A 20 2.26 4.43 8.33
C LEU A 20 1.22 4.33 9.44
N LEU A 21 0.16 5.12 9.34
CA LEU A 21 -1.03 4.97 10.15
C LEU A 21 -1.97 3.98 9.47
N GLN A 22 -2.29 2.88 10.16
CA GLN A 22 -3.24 1.87 9.70
C GLN A 22 -4.46 1.88 10.61
N GLY A 23 -5.63 2.17 10.05
CA GLY A 23 -6.93 2.00 10.68
C GLY A 23 -7.69 0.83 10.06
N HIS A 24 -8.54 0.17 10.84
CA HIS A 24 -9.49 -0.80 10.32
C HIS A 24 -10.88 -0.64 10.92
N PHE A 25 -11.89 -1.06 10.16
CA PHE A 25 -13.29 -1.05 10.53
C PHE A 25 -13.91 -2.36 10.10
N ILE A 26 -14.76 -2.92 10.97
CA ILE A 26 -15.56 -4.10 10.68
C ILE A 26 -17.01 -3.63 10.66
N GLU A 27 -17.65 -3.82 9.52
CA GLU A 27 -19.09 -3.63 9.31
C GLU A 27 -19.74 -4.99 9.11
N ALA A 28 -21.08 -5.04 9.20
CA ALA A 28 -21.85 -6.28 9.13
C ALA A 28 -21.49 -7.12 7.90
N ASP A 29 -21.27 -6.47 6.76
CA ASP A 29 -20.92 -7.15 5.53
C ASP A 29 -19.51 -6.83 5.01
N ARG A 30 -18.62 -6.14 5.75
CA ARG A 30 -17.36 -5.61 5.18
C ARG A 30 -16.23 -5.46 6.20
N PHE A 31 -15.00 -5.76 5.79
CA PHE A 31 -13.78 -5.30 6.45
C PHE A 31 -13.17 -4.16 5.63
N ILE A 32 -12.90 -3.03 6.28
CA ILE A 32 -12.29 -1.86 5.65
C ILE A 32 -10.96 -1.60 6.32
N MET A 33 -9.90 -1.48 5.53
CA MET A 33 -8.58 -1.07 6.01
C MET A 33 -8.17 0.21 5.32
N VAL A 34 -7.74 1.18 6.11
CA VAL A 34 -7.26 2.48 5.64
C VAL A 34 -5.82 2.61 6.08
N MET A 35 -4.94 2.89 5.14
CA MET A 35 -3.52 3.11 5.38
C MET A 35 -3.18 4.52 4.91
N ARG A 36 -2.47 5.29 5.73
CA ARG A 36 -1.98 6.61 5.38
C ARG A 36 -0.55 6.79 5.84
N GLN A 37 0.33 7.18 4.93
CA GLN A 37 1.65 7.64 5.30
C GLN A 37 1.56 9.09 5.83
N VAL A 38 1.95 9.29 7.09
CA VAL A 38 1.97 10.59 7.77
C VAL A 38 3.28 11.29 7.45
N GLU A 39 3.17 12.46 6.82
CA GLU A 39 4.29 13.36 6.56
C GLU A 39 4.44 14.32 7.74
N HIS A 40 5.67 14.76 8.02
CA HIS A 40 5.97 15.76 9.06
C HIS A 40 5.36 15.45 10.43
N ASP A 41 5.55 14.22 10.91
CA ASP A 41 5.19 13.86 12.28
C ASP A 41 6.15 14.53 13.28
N GLU A 42 5.64 15.39 14.14
CA GLU A 42 6.41 16.10 15.17
C GLU A 42 7.09 15.13 16.16
N THR A 43 6.51 13.94 16.35
CA THR A 43 7.05 12.89 17.22
C THR A 43 8.15 12.09 16.51
N PHE A 44 8.03 11.94 15.19
CA PHE A 44 8.90 11.09 14.37
C PHE A 44 9.43 11.88 13.18
N LEU A 45 10.47 12.68 13.43
CA LEU A 45 11.08 13.53 12.41
C LEU A 45 11.84 12.71 11.36
N CYS A 46 11.46 12.88 10.10
CA CYS A 46 12.20 12.34 8.97
C CYS A 46 13.47 13.16 8.71
N HIS A 47 14.59 12.49 8.51
CA HIS A 47 15.82 13.18 8.15
C HIS A 47 15.67 13.88 6.78
N PRO A 48 16.15 15.11 6.55
CA PRO A 48 15.91 15.85 5.31
C PRO A 48 16.43 15.17 4.03
N LEU A 49 17.41 14.26 4.17
CA LEU A 49 17.96 13.46 3.07
C LEU A 49 17.28 12.10 2.86
N GLN A 50 16.40 11.69 3.78
CA GLN A 50 15.63 10.44 3.64
C GLN A 50 14.49 10.63 2.66
N LYS A 51 14.17 9.55 1.94
CA LYS A 51 13.08 9.54 0.97
C LYS A 51 11.74 9.42 1.70
N GLN A 52 10.78 10.25 1.31
CA GLN A 52 9.40 10.21 1.78
C GLN A 52 8.44 10.09 0.59
N GLN A 53 7.20 9.71 0.91
CA GLN A 53 6.13 9.59 -0.07
C GLN A 53 4.80 9.78 0.66
N HIS A 54 3.86 10.48 0.03
CA HIS A 54 2.48 10.46 0.44
C HIS A 54 1.83 9.20 -0.12
N ASP A 55 1.23 8.40 0.74
CA ASP A 55 0.45 7.22 0.36
C ASP A 55 -0.85 7.25 1.16
N MET A 56 -1.98 7.20 0.49
CA MET A 56 -3.27 6.94 1.09
C MET A 56 -3.94 5.79 0.34
N THR A 57 -4.18 4.70 1.05
CA THR A 57 -4.72 3.47 0.49
C THR A 57 -5.97 3.04 1.25
N TRP A 58 -7.04 2.81 0.51
CA TRP A 58 -8.31 2.30 0.98
C TRP A 58 -8.55 0.90 0.43
N CYS A 59 -8.61 -0.07 1.31
CA CYS A 59 -8.92 -1.46 0.99
C CYS A 59 -10.32 -1.80 1.54
N VAL A 60 -11.22 -2.27 0.69
CA VAL A 60 -12.53 -2.77 1.10
C VAL A 60 -12.65 -4.25 0.73
N PHE A 61 -12.95 -5.04 1.73
CA PHE A 61 -13.27 -6.46 1.66
C PHE A 61 -14.73 -6.60 2.04
N THR A 62 -15.55 -7.26 1.24
CA THR A 62 -16.96 -7.49 1.59
C THR A 62 -17.13 -8.95 2.03
N VAL A 63 -17.71 -9.19 3.22
CA VAL A 63 -18.06 -10.47 3.86
C VAL A 63 -19.55 -10.47 4.20
N SER A 64 -20.43 -11.08 3.40
CA SER A 64 -21.87 -11.16 3.72
C SER A 64 -22.12 -11.96 4.99
N SER A 65 -22.80 -11.38 5.99
CA SER A 65 -23.08 -12.04 7.28
C SER A 65 -24.12 -13.15 7.13
N GLY A 66 -23.67 -14.38 7.33
CA GLY A 66 -24.52 -15.57 7.37
C GLY A 66 -23.67 -16.81 7.21
N GLY A 67 -22.75 -17.06 8.16
CA GLY A 67 -21.86 -18.22 8.16
C GLY A 67 -20.95 -18.28 6.93
N THR A 68 -19.75 -17.70 7.05
CA THR A 68 -18.65 -17.99 6.12
C THR A 68 -18.93 -17.66 4.66
N GLU A 69 -19.21 -16.40 4.31
CA GLU A 69 -19.16 -16.04 2.89
C GLU A 69 -18.76 -14.59 2.65
N VAL A 70 -17.45 -14.42 2.43
CA VAL A 70 -16.87 -13.35 1.63
C VAL A 70 -17.78 -13.10 0.44
N ARG A 71 -18.14 -11.86 0.10
CA ARG A 71 -19.14 -11.56 -0.94
C ARG A 71 -18.75 -12.29 -2.22
N GLN A 72 -19.35 -13.45 -2.37
CA GLN A 72 -18.97 -14.41 -3.36
C GLN A 72 -19.57 -13.90 -4.65
N ILE A 73 -18.73 -13.55 -5.62
CA ILE A 73 -19.22 -13.46 -7.00
C ILE A 73 -19.60 -14.89 -7.46
N SER A 74 -18.99 -15.91 -6.85
CA SER A 74 -19.39 -17.33 -6.83
C SER A 74 -18.72 -18.03 -5.63
N PRO A 75 -19.04 -19.30 -5.31
CA PRO A 75 -18.40 -20.20 -4.32
C PRO A 75 -16.89 -20.09 -4.06
N THR A 76 -16.14 -19.47 -4.97
CA THR A 76 -14.68 -19.42 -5.00
C THR A 76 -14.08 -18.01 -5.14
N HIS A 77 -14.90 -16.95 -5.24
CA HIS A 77 -14.43 -15.61 -5.64
C HIS A 77 -14.71 -14.53 -4.61
N ILE A 78 -13.64 -13.85 -4.18
CA ILE A 78 -13.66 -12.77 -3.20
C ILE A 78 -13.50 -11.44 -3.92
N LEU A 79 -14.41 -10.50 -3.67
CA LEU A 79 -14.25 -9.13 -4.16
C LEU A 79 -13.38 -8.32 -3.17
N LEU A 80 -12.19 -7.95 -3.63
CA LEU A 80 -11.32 -6.97 -2.98
C LEU A 80 -11.26 -5.72 -3.87
N ARG A 81 -11.61 -4.57 -3.29
CA ARG A 81 -11.41 -3.26 -3.94
C ARG A 81 -10.26 -2.54 -3.25
N LEU A 82 -9.27 -2.16 -4.04
CA LEU A 82 -8.13 -1.37 -3.61
C LEU A 82 -8.16 -0.04 -4.36
N VAL A 83 -8.11 1.06 -3.62
CA VAL A 83 -7.92 2.41 -4.18
C VAL A 83 -6.73 3.03 -3.46
N SER A 84 -5.70 3.37 -4.22
CA SER A 84 -4.47 3.97 -3.69
C SER A 84 -4.19 5.29 -4.38
N HIS A 85 -3.89 6.30 -3.57
CA HIS A 85 -3.37 7.58 -4.02
C HIS A 85 -1.95 7.73 -3.51
N VAL A 86 -1.00 7.75 -4.43
CA VAL A 86 0.42 7.69 -4.12
C VAL A 86 1.14 8.83 -4.81
N SER A 87 1.80 9.72 -4.06
CA SER A 87 2.57 10.82 -4.63
C SER A 87 3.90 10.34 -5.20
N HIS A 88 4.59 11.24 -5.89
CA HIS A 88 6.00 11.08 -6.18
C HIS A 88 6.82 11.00 -4.89
N ILE A 89 7.89 10.23 -4.95
CA ILE A 89 8.86 10.15 -3.86
C ILE A 89 9.68 11.42 -3.87
N PHE A 90 9.97 11.96 -2.69
CA PHE A 90 10.76 13.18 -2.56
C PHE A 90 11.70 13.09 -1.37
N ARG A 91 12.69 13.98 -1.35
CA ARG A 91 13.49 14.28 -0.17
C ARG A 91 13.13 15.70 0.28
N PRO A 92 12.86 15.94 1.58
CA PRO A 92 12.57 17.29 2.06
C PRO A 92 13.63 18.33 1.67
N ALA A 93 14.92 17.94 1.62
CA ALA A 93 16.00 18.85 1.26
C ALA A 93 16.17 19.13 -0.23
N THR A 94 15.82 18.19 -1.12
CA THR A 94 16.19 18.26 -2.55
C THR A 94 15.00 18.12 -3.50
N GLY A 95 13.78 18.00 -2.99
CA GLY A 95 12.57 17.83 -3.81
C GLY A 95 12.38 16.42 -4.34
N PHE A 96 11.62 16.30 -5.44
CA PHE A 96 11.24 15.02 -6.03
C PHE A 96 12.45 14.23 -6.55
N VAL A 97 12.38 12.90 -6.41
CA VAL A 97 13.38 12.01 -7.01
C VAL A 97 13.17 11.92 -8.53
N SER A 98 14.25 11.71 -9.29
CA SER A 98 14.15 11.50 -10.74
C SER A 98 13.47 10.18 -11.07
N VAL A 99 12.98 10.04 -12.31
CA VAL A 99 12.40 8.79 -12.79
C VAL A 99 13.41 7.63 -12.76
N ASP A 100 14.68 7.88 -13.08
CA ASP A 100 15.74 6.87 -13.00
C ASP A 100 15.99 6.41 -11.57
N GLU A 101 16.01 7.36 -10.62
CA GLU A 101 16.18 7.02 -9.21
C GLU A 101 14.97 6.23 -8.69
N PHE A 102 13.75 6.62 -9.07
CA PHE A 102 12.54 5.90 -8.72
C PHE A 102 12.53 4.48 -9.32
N ALA A 103 12.92 4.34 -10.59
CA ALA A 103 13.04 3.04 -11.25
C ALA A 103 14.04 2.14 -10.52
N ALA A 104 15.23 2.64 -10.19
CA ALA A 104 16.22 1.91 -9.40
C ALA A 104 15.67 1.51 -8.01
N LEU A 105 14.95 2.42 -7.33
CA LEU A 105 14.31 2.13 -6.06
C LEU A 105 13.27 1.00 -6.17
N ARG A 106 12.54 0.93 -7.28
CA ARG A 106 11.55 -0.11 -7.56
C ARG A 106 12.14 -1.35 -8.23
N GLY A 107 13.43 -1.35 -8.57
CA GLY A 107 14.09 -2.44 -9.29
C GLY A 107 13.55 -2.61 -10.71
N ILE A 108 13.26 -1.49 -11.38
CA ILE A 108 12.81 -1.43 -12.77
C ILE A 108 14.02 -1.00 -13.60
N ASP A 109 14.36 -1.81 -14.61
CA ASP A 109 15.40 -1.47 -15.57
C ASP A 109 14.84 -0.54 -16.64
N VAL A 110 15.50 0.59 -16.86
CA VAL A 110 15.12 1.60 -17.87
C VAL A 110 16.24 1.80 -18.91
N THR A 111 17.22 0.91 -18.95
CA THR A 111 18.32 0.96 -19.91
C THR A 111 17.79 0.85 -21.34
N GLY A 112 18.15 1.81 -22.19
CA GLY A 112 17.68 1.87 -23.58
C GLY A 112 16.28 2.43 -23.78
N ILE A 113 15.59 2.85 -22.70
CA ILE A 113 14.32 3.58 -22.80
C ILE A 113 14.61 5.07 -23.00
N GLU A 114 13.97 5.68 -23.99
CA GLU A 114 14.07 7.11 -24.26
C GLU A 114 13.58 7.94 -23.05
N ASP A 115 14.29 9.01 -22.69
CA ASP A 115 14.00 9.80 -21.48
C ASP A 115 12.55 10.29 -21.41
N GLY A 116 11.97 10.72 -22.53
CA GLY A 116 10.57 11.16 -22.60
C GLY A 116 9.53 10.05 -22.39
N GLN A 117 9.94 8.78 -22.44
CA GLN A 117 9.06 7.61 -22.29
C GLN A 117 9.23 6.90 -20.94
N LYS A 118 10.28 7.23 -20.18
CA LYS A 118 10.61 6.55 -18.92
C LYS A 118 9.48 6.59 -17.91
N ASP A 119 8.85 7.75 -17.72
CA ASP A 119 7.74 7.90 -16.75
C ASP A 119 6.57 6.98 -17.07
N GLU A 120 6.19 6.88 -18.35
CA GLU A 120 5.12 6.00 -18.78
C GLU A 120 5.49 4.54 -18.66
N TYR A 121 6.69 4.17 -19.09
CA TYR A 121 7.21 2.81 -18.97
C TYR A 121 7.22 2.33 -17.52
N VAL A 122 7.80 3.13 -16.62
CA VAL A 122 7.91 2.82 -15.20
C VAL A 122 6.52 2.70 -14.55
N ARG A 123 5.58 3.57 -14.91
CA ARG A 123 4.19 3.50 -14.41
C ARG A 123 3.50 2.20 -14.82
N ARG A 124 3.61 1.82 -16.11
CA ARG A 124 3.03 0.56 -16.62
C ARG A 124 3.62 -0.66 -15.91
N GLU A 125 4.94 -0.64 -15.71
CA GLU A 125 5.65 -1.74 -15.03
C GLU A 125 5.27 -1.84 -13.55
N MET A 126 5.07 -0.70 -12.87
CA MET A 126 4.54 -0.67 -11.50
C MET A 126 3.15 -1.32 -11.41
N ILE A 127 2.21 -0.91 -12.28
CA ILE A 127 0.86 -1.48 -12.33
C ILE A 127 0.91 -2.99 -12.56
N ARG A 128 1.73 -3.44 -13.52
CA ARG A 128 1.91 -4.87 -13.83
C ARG A 128 2.42 -5.65 -12.61
N ARG A 129 3.42 -5.12 -11.89
CA ARG A 129 3.98 -5.74 -10.68
C ARG A 129 2.98 -5.75 -9.52
N GLU A 130 2.23 -4.67 -9.32
CA GLU A 130 1.18 -4.60 -8.30
C GLU A 130 0.13 -5.68 -8.53
N HIS A 131 -0.37 -5.83 -9.77
CA HIS A 131 -1.29 -6.90 -10.13
C HIS A 131 -0.72 -8.30 -9.86
N ALA A 132 0.55 -8.55 -10.21
CA ALA A 132 1.20 -9.83 -9.93
C ALA A 132 1.37 -10.10 -8.42
N SER A 133 1.65 -9.05 -7.64
CA SER A 133 1.83 -9.12 -6.18
C SER A 133 0.53 -9.32 -5.41
N PHE A 134 -0.62 -9.05 -6.04
CA PHE A 134 -1.94 -9.16 -5.45
C PHE A 134 -2.30 -10.59 -5.05
N LEU A 135 -1.84 -11.59 -5.82
CA LEU A 135 -2.10 -13.01 -5.54
C LEU A 135 -1.53 -13.46 -4.18
N PRO A 136 -0.25 -13.20 -3.84
CA PRO A 136 0.27 -13.43 -2.49
C PRO A 136 -0.43 -12.63 -1.38
N TRP A 137 -0.86 -11.41 -1.66
CA TRP A 137 -1.58 -10.57 -0.68
C TRP A 137 -2.98 -11.09 -0.37
N ARG A 138 -3.66 -11.70 -1.35
CA ARG A 138 -4.96 -12.36 -1.15
C ARG A 138 -4.91 -13.36 0.00
N GLN A 139 -3.89 -14.22 0.04
CA GLN A 139 -3.78 -15.24 1.09
C GLN A 139 -3.60 -14.60 2.47
N ARG A 140 -2.72 -13.59 2.59
CA ARG A 140 -2.51 -12.87 3.86
C ARG A 140 -3.80 -12.18 4.36
N PHE A 141 -4.59 -11.61 3.47
CA PHE A 141 -5.88 -11.03 3.84
C PHE A 141 -6.88 -12.08 4.29
N MET A 142 -6.92 -13.25 3.63
CA MET A 142 -7.75 -14.37 4.06
C MET A 142 -7.39 -14.85 5.46
N ASP A 143 -6.09 -14.99 5.74
CA ASP A 143 -5.61 -15.43 7.05
C ASP A 143 -6.00 -14.42 8.14
N LEU A 144 -5.89 -13.11 7.87
CA LEU A 144 -6.32 -12.05 8.78
C LEU A 144 -7.85 -12.08 9.04
N MET A 145 -8.65 -12.30 8.00
CA MET A 145 -10.11 -12.41 8.16
C MET A 145 -10.49 -13.63 8.98
N HIS A 146 -9.89 -14.80 8.74
CA HIS A 146 -10.13 -16.00 9.53
C HIS A 146 -9.78 -15.80 11.01
N GLN A 147 -8.63 -15.17 11.31
CA GLN A 147 -8.24 -14.86 12.69
C GLN A 147 -9.23 -13.92 13.39
N SER A 148 -9.85 -12.99 12.65
CA SER A 148 -10.85 -12.08 13.21
C SER A 148 -12.23 -12.71 13.43
N ALA A 149 -12.56 -13.79 12.71
CA ALA A 149 -13.84 -14.51 12.85
C ALA A 149 -13.81 -15.60 13.94
N THR A 150 -12.62 -15.97 14.43
CA THR A 150 -12.44 -17.03 15.45
C THR A 150 -12.26 -16.46 16.87
N ASN A 151 -12.29 -15.14 17.03
CA ASN A 151 -12.25 -14.41 18.30
C ASN A 151 -13.57 -13.66 18.52
#